data_AF-A0AAN8FAB7-F1
#
_entry.id   AF-A0AAN8FAB7-F1
#
_cell.length_a   1.000
_cell.length_b   1.000
_cell.length_c   1.000
_cell.angle_alpha   90.00
_cell.angle_beta   90.00
_cell.angle_gamma   90.00
#
_symmetry.space_group_name_H-M   'P 1'
#
loop_
_entity.id
_entity.type
_entity.pdbx_description
1 polymer ?
#
loop_
_entity_poly.entity_id
_entity_poly.type
_entity_poly.pdbx_seq_one_letter_code
_entity_poly.pdbx_strand_id
1 'polypeptide(L)'
;MRVSWRCAEGQEMSDSINIDDNVAQVYLSNMDHSNLIREAQDIMRNTDITIDRNVLLDRHSVCRRNMSRLNPRELIRSCTTAD
;
A
#
# COMPACT_ATOMS: atom_id res chain seq x y z
N MET A 1 -16.35 -1.39 -18.75
CA MET A 1 -15.71 -0.96 -17.48
C MET A 1 -14.21 -0.90 -17.67
N ARG A 2 -13.55 0.18 -17.24
CA ARG A 2 -12.08 0.31 -17.24
C ARG A 2 -11.61 0.62 -15.83
N VAL A 3 -10.51 0.00 -15.41
CA VAL A 3 -9.90 0.22 -14.08
C VAL A 3 -8.48 0.75 -14.29
N SER A 4 -8.10 1.74 -13.49
CA SER A 4 -6.75 2.27 -13.40
C SER A 4 -6.28 2.16 -11.96
N TRP A 5 -5.30 1.31 -11.69
CA TRP A 5 -4.62 1.25 -10.40
C TRP A 5 -3.69 2.45 -10.24
N ARG A 6 -3.68 3.03 -9.04
CA ARG A 6 -2.89 4.22 -8.69
C ARG A 6 -1.81 3.92 -7.65
N CYS A 7 -1.82 2.71 -7.10
CA CYS A 7 -0.78 2.20 -6.21
C CYS A 7 0.03 1.09 -6.89
N ALA A 8 1.29 0.95 -6.48
CA ALA A 8 2.11 -0.22 -6.79
C ALA A 8 1.96 -1.32 -5.72
N GLU A 9 2.30 -2.56 -6.08
CA GLU A 9 2.39 -3.65 -5.12
C GLU A 9 3.44 -3.32 -4.04
N GLY A 10 3.09 -3.53 -2.77
CA GLY A 10 3.96 -3.22 -1.63
C GLY A 10 4.08 -1.73 -1.29
N GLN A 11 3.33 -0.85 -1.96
CA GLN A 11 3.24 0.56 -1.58
C GLN A 11 2.59 0.69 -0.19
N GLU A 12 3.17 1.56 0.64
CA GLU A 12 2.62 1.88 1.94
C GLU A 12 1.27 2.61 1.79
N MET A 13 0.30 2.20 2.60
CA MET A 13 -1.06 2.72 2.59
C MET A 13 -1.26 3.66 3.78
N SER A 14 -1.66 4.89 3.50
CA SER A 14 -2.06 5.89 4.50
C SER A 14 -3.56 6.17 4.43
N ASP A 15 -4.08 6.84 5.45
CA ASP A 15 -5.43 7.38 5.39
C ASP A 15 -5.56 8.36 4.21
N SER A 16 -6.67 8.27 3.49
CA SER A 16 -6.97 9.15 2.37
C SER A 16 -7.54 10.47 2.91
N ILE A 17 -6.89 11.58 2.56
CA ILE A 17 -7.31 12.95 2.93
C ILE A 17 -7.78 13.69 1.68
N ASN A 18 -7.13 13.43 0.54
CA ASN A 18 -7.37 14.06 -0.74
C ASN A 18 -7.88 13.05 -1.78
N ILE A 19 -8.47 13.58 -2.85
CA ILE A 19 -8.96 12.77 -3.98
C ILE A 19 -7.83 12.01 -4.70
N ASP A 20 -6.61 12.53 -4.63
CA ASP A 20 -5.43 11.94 -5.28
C ASP A 20 -4.84 10.76 -4.48
N ASP A 21 -5.28 10.57 -3.23
CA ASP A 21 -4.86 9.44 -2.38
C ASP A 21 -5.60 8.14 -2.74
N ASN A 22 -6.32 8.12 -3.87
CA ASN A 22 -7.12 6.99 -4.28
C ASN A 22 -6.24 5.81 -4.76
N VAL A 23 -6.67 4.60 -4.43
CA VAL A 23 -5.92 3.36 -4.75
C VAL A 23 -6.26 2.84 -6.15
N ALA A 24 -7.52 3.03 -6.54
CA ALA A 24 -8.04 2.63 -7.84
C ALA A 24 -9.02 3.68 -8.36
N GLN A 25 -9.09 3.78 -9.68
CA GLN A 25 -10.07 4.60 -10.38
C GLN A 25 -10.84 3.71 -11.35
N VAL A 26 -12.16 3.65 -11.18
CA VAL A 26 -13.06 2.84 -12.01
C VAL A 26 -13.89 3.76 -12.90
N TYR A 27 -13.86 3.49 -14.20
CA TYR A 27 -14.64 4.21 -15.20
C TYR A 27 -15.79 3.32 -15.67
N LEU A 28 -17.01 3.77 -15.42
CA LEU A 28 -18.25 3.11 -15.78
C LEU A 28 -18.97 3.89 -16.88
N SER A 29 -19.71 3.17 -17.70
CA SER A 29 -20.57 3.75 -18.73
C SER A 29 -21.80 2.87 -18.84
N ASN A 30 -22.97 3.47 -18.61
CA ASN A 30 -24.26 2.84 -18.75
C ASN A 30 -25.25 3.94 -19.15
N MET A 31 -26.11 3.67 -20.13
CA MET A 31 -27.12 4.62 -20.60
C MET A 31 -28.26 4.81 -19.58
N ASP A 32 -28.46 3.82 -18.71
CA ASP A 32 -29.39 3.91 -17.59
C ASP A 32 -28.63 4.30 -16.31
N HIS A 33 -28.92 5.50 -15.82
CA HIS A 33 -28.33 6.05 -14.61
C HIS A 33 -28.59 5.21 -13.36
N SER A 34 -29.75 4.55 -13.26
CA SER A 34 -30.10 3.72 -12.10
C SER A 34 -29.24 2.47 -12.04
N ASN A 35 -29.01 1.85 -13.20
CA ASN A 35 -28.10 0.73 -13.33
C ASN A 35 -26.65 1.14 -13.13
N LEU A 36 -26.24 2.32 -13.60
CA LEU A 36 -24.89 2.86 -13.34
C LEU A 36 -24.59 2.98 -11.85
N ILE A 37 -25.54 3.52 -11.07
CA ILE A 37 -25.40 3.65 -9.61
C ILE A 37 -25.33 2.27 -8.96
N ARG A 38 -26.20 1.34 -9.37
CA ARG A 38 -26.22 -0.03 -8.84
C ARG A 38 -24.87 -0.73 -9.07
N GLU A 39 -24.32 -0.61 -10.28
CA GLU A 39 -23.01 -1.16 -10.63
C GLU A 39 -21.89 -0.53 -9.78
N ALA A 40 -21.89 0.81 -9.61
CA ALA A 40 -20.91 1.47 -8.76
C ALA A 40 -20.98 0.99 -7.30
N GLN A 41 -22.20 0.82 -6.76
CA GLN A 41 -22.40 0.29 -5.41
C GLN A 41 -21.92 -1.16 -5.26
N ASP A 42 -22.16 -1.99 -6.27
CA ASP A 42 -21.71 -3.38 -6.28
C ASP A 42 -20.19 -3.46 -6.25
N ILE A 43 -19.52 -2.67 -7.09
CA ILE A 43 -18.05 -2.59 -7.14
C ILE A 43 -17.49 -2.12 -5.80
N MET A 44 -18.07 -1.08 -5.18
CA MET A 44 -17.60 -0.59 -3.88
C MET A 44 -17.74 -1.62 -2.75
N ARG A 45 -18.74 -2.52 -2.82
CA ARG A 45 -18.99 -3.53 -1.79
C ARG A 45 -18.22 -4.82 -1.98
N ASN A 46 -17.95 -5.19 -3.23
CA ASN A 46 -17.38 -6.50 -3.58
C ASN A 46 -15.91 -6.41 -4.01
N THR A 47 -15.30 -5.22 -4.01
CA THR A 47 -13.88 -5.06 -4.32
C THR A 47 -13.05 -5.11 -3.04
N ASP A 48 -12.23 -6.15 -2.93
CA ASP A 48 -11.25 -6.28 -1.86
C ASP A 48 -9.88 -5.73 -2.28
N ILE A 49 -9.23 -4.99 -1.38
CA ILE A 49 -7.84 -4.55 -1.52
C ILE A 49 -7.01 -5.28 -0.49
N THR A 50 -6.11 -6.15 -0.94
CA THR A 50 -5.23 -6.91 -0.05
C THR A 50 -4.16 -6.00 0.54
N ILE A 51 -4.05 -5.98 1.87
CA ILE A 51 -3.02 -5.23 2.60
C ILE A 51 -2.21 -6.20 3.44
N ASP A 52 -0.92 -6.34 3.14
CA ASP A 52 -0.01 -7.12 3.97
C ASP A 52 0.47 -6.30 5.17
N ARG A 53 -0.18 -6.53 6.31
CA ARG A 53 0.16 -5.86 7.58
C ARG A 53 1.37 -6.49 8.29
N ASN A 54 1.85 -7.63 7.82
CA ASN A 54 2.89 -8.41 8.50
C ASN A 54 4.31 -8.16 7.96
N VAL A 55 4.46 -7.39 6.87
CA VAL A 55 5.78 -7.00 6.32
C VAL A 55 6.73 -6.42 7.37
N LEU A 56 6.22 -5.65 8.34
CA LEU A 56 7.06 -5.06 9.40
C LEU A 56 7.62 -6.13 10.35
N LEU A 57 6.86 -7.19 10.63
CA LEU A 57 7.30 -8.30 11.48
C LEU A 57 8.42 -9.11 10.81
N ASP A 58 8.31 -9.33 9.49
CA ASP A 58 9.32 -10.06 8.73
C ASP A 58 10.63 -9.27 8.61
N ARG A 59 10.59 -7.94 8.44
CA ARG A 59 11.81 -7.10 8.38
C ARG A 59 12.60 -7.10 9.69
N HIS A 60 11.94 -7.11 10.86
CA HIS A 60 12.63 -7.24 12.14
C HIS A 60 13.36 -8.59 12.30
N SER A 61 12.87 -9.66 11.66
CA SER A 61 13.52 -10.98 11.68
C SER A 61 14.80 -11.04 10.84
N VAL A 62 14.90 -10.20 9.80
CA VAL A 62 16.08 -10.14 8.90
C VAL A 62 17.17 -9.27 9.51
N CYS A 63 16.83 -8.12 10.12
CA CYS A 63 17.81 -7.28 10.81
C CYS A 63 18.50 -8.02 11.98
N ARG A 64 17.79 -8.92 12.68
CA ARG A 64 18.40 -9.74 13.75
C ARG A 64 19.32 -10.85 13.23
N ARG A 65 19.07 -11.38 12.02
CA ARG A 65 19.90 -12.44 11.41
C ARG A 65 21.26 -11.94 10.90
N ASN A 66 21.36 -10.65 10.56
CA ASN A 66 22.61 -10.06 10.08
C ASN A 66 23.49 -9.49 11.21
N MET A 67 22.94 -9.19 12.39
CA MET A 67 23.73 -8.67 13.52
C MET A 67 24.69 -9.70 14.13
N SER A 68 24.42 -11.00 14.01
CA SER A 68 25.31 -12.06 14.50
C SER A 68 26.52 -12.33 13.62
N ARG A 69 26.60 -11.71 12.43
CA ARG A 69 27.70 -11.86 11.47
C ARG A 69 28.62 -10.64 11.35
N LEU A 70 28.27 -9.53 11.99
CA LEU A 70 29.07 -8.30 11.93
C LEU A 70 30.09 -8.31 13.07
N ASN A 71 31.37 -8.18 12.71
CA ASN A 71 32.43 -8.01 13.71
C ASN A 71 32.21 -6.69 14.47
N PRO A 72 32.51 -6.60 15.78
CA PRO A 72 32.33 -5.39 16.58
C PRO A 72 33.04 -4.13 16.02
N ARG A 73 34.01 -4.31 15.12
CA ARG A 73 34.75 -3.22 14.44
C ARG A 73 34.02 -2.62 13.24
N GLU A 74 32.98 -3.25 12.72
CA GLU A 74 32.21 -2.77 11.55
C GLU A 74 30.97 -1.95 11.92
N LEU A 75 30.66 -1.84 13.22
CA LEU A 75 29.52 -1.06 13.74
C LEU A 75 29.81 0.45 13.85
N ILE A 76 31.01 0.90 13.46
CA ILE A 76 31.38 2.32 13.51
C ILE A 76 31.11 2.96 12.16
N ARG A 77 29.85 3.26 11.86
CA ARG A 77 29.43 4.33 10.92
C ARG A 77 27.90 4.40 10.86
N SER A 78 27.27 4.89 11.91
CA SER A 78 25.93 5.47 11.79
C SER A 78 25.63 6.43 12.93
N CYS A 79 26.27 7.59 12.91
CA CYS A 79 25.79 8.77 13.62
C CYS A 79 26.06 9.99 12.75
N THR A 80 25.00 10.55 12.15
CA THR A 80 24.69 12.00 12.13
C THR A 80 23.41 12.21 11.33
N THR A 81 22.26 12.07 11.97
CA THR A 81 21.20 13.07 11.79
C THR A 81 21.48 14.18 12.81
N ALA A 82 21.59 15.41 12.35
CA ALA A 82 21.51 16.60 13.21
C ALA A 82 20.15 17.26 12.95
N ASP A 83 19.54 17.75 14.03
CA ASP A 83 18.36 18.62 14.07
C ASP A 83 18.51 19.87 13.19
#